data_AF-A0A4R3J1A8-F1
#
_entry.id   AF-A0A4R3J1A8-F1
#
_cell.length_a   1.000
_cell.length_b   1.000
_cell.length_c   1.000
_cell.angle_alpha   90.00
_cell.angle_beta   90.00
_cell.angle_gamma   90.00
#
_symmetry.space_group_name_H-M   'P 1'
#
loop_
_entity.id
_entity.type
_entity.pdbx_description
1 polymer ?
#
loop_
_entity_poly.entity_id
_entity_poly.type
_entity_poly.pdbx_seq_one_letter_code
_entity_poly.pdbx_strand_id
1 'polypeptide(L)'
;MEGAQTIEAFEDHLTRRIAATERAVQLSPNDPETLIQATFLHGRAGDHAAAEAALRKAVALGRNNPDILAQAAWGGARRAPVGADAIAWARRAFEFNSLPPPWYNAALATAAFYAEDYALAEEAYGKAPLMTELMYRHAATSAGLGKLQKAADLLDRAKAQLPEGLTIADLEAADGNTFPPYVARLTELLDRIGHER
;
A
#
# COMPACT_ATOMS: atom_id res chain seq x y z
N MET A 1 -29.31 -7.62 0.48
CA MET A 1 -28.71 -8.81 1.15
C MET A 1 -27.32 -9.13 0.61
N GLU A 2 -26.99 -8.74 -0.63
CA GLU A 2 -25.69 -9.03 -1.27
C GLU A 2 -24.50 -8.25 -0.67
N GLY A 3 -24.69 -7.00 -0.23
CA GLY A 3 -23.64 -6.21 0.45
C GLY A 3 -23.16 -6.79 1.79
N ALA A 4 -24.07 -7.35 2.60
CA ALA A 4 -23.72 -7.98 3.88
C ALA A 4 -22.85 -9.23 3.69
N GLN A 5 -23.14 -10.02 2.65
CA GLN A 5 -22.34 -11.20 2.29
C GLN A 5 -20.93 -10.84 1.80
N THR A 6 -20.77 -9.65 1.20
CA THR A 6 -19.47 -9.16 0.70
C THR A 6 -18.55 -8.73 1.86
N ILE A 7 -19.11 -8.08 2.89
CA ILE A 7 -18.37 -7.70 4.10
C ILE A 7 -17.99 -8.95 4.91
N GLU A 8 -18.90 -9.91 5.06
CA GLU A 8 -18.63 -11.17 5.76
C GLU A 8 -17.51 -11.98 5.08
N ALA A 9 -17.52 -12.06 3.74
CA ALA A 9 -16.45 -12.70 2.97
C ALA A 9 -15.09 -11.97 3.12
N PHE A 10 -15.12 -10.64 3.24
CA PHE A 10 -13.93 -9.83 3.46
C PHE A 10 -13.29 -10.13 4.84
N GLU A 11 -14.10 -10.17 5.90
CA GLU A 11 -13.63 -10.48 7.27
C GLU A 11 -13.10 -11.92 7.40
N ASP A 12 -13.73 -12.89 6.74
CA ASP A 12 -13.23 -14.26 6.67
C ASP A 12 -11.85 -14.32 5.98
N HIS A 13 -11.70 -13.62 4.86
CA HIS A 13 -10.41 -13.58 4.16
C HIS A 13 -9.31 -12.96 5.02
N LEU A 14 -9.62 -11.88 5.73
CA LEU A 14 -8.71 -11.22 6.66
C LEU A 14 -8.28 -12.16 7.81
N THR A 15 -9.24 -12.86 8.41
CA THR A 15 -8.98 -13.84 9.48
C THR A 15 -8.03 -14.94 9.00
N ARG A 16 -8.29 -15.49 7.80
CA ARG A 16 -7.42 -16.51 7.20
C ARG A 16 -6.00 -15.99 6.91
N ARG A 17 -5.87 -14.74 6.44
CA ARG A 17 -4.56 -14.11 6.20
C ARG A 17 -3.76 -13.95 7.50
N ILE A 18 -4.41 -13.53 8.57
CA ILE A 18 -3.75 -13.38 9.89
C ILE A 18 -3.21 -14.73 10.35
N ALA A 19 -4.06 -15.76 10.40
CA ALA A 19 -3.66 -17.10 10.84
C ALA A 19 -2.53 -17.70 9.98
N ALA A 20 -2.61 -17.52 8.65
CA ALA A 20 -1.56 -17.99 7.75
C ALA A 20 -0.23 -17.26 7.99
N THR A 21 -0.27 -15.95 8.23
CA THR A 21 0.93 -15.15 8.50
C THR A 21 1.57 -15.54 9.82
N GLU A 22 0.78 -15.70 10.88
CA GLU A 22 1.27 -16.18 12.17
C GLU A 22 1.93 -17.55 12.05
N ARG A 23 1.33 -18.45 11.27
CA ARG A 23 1.90 -19.77 11.00
C ARG A 23 3.21 -19.69 10.23
N ALA A 24 3.30 -18.82 9.22
CA ALA A 24 4.53 -18.60 8.46
C ALA A 24 5.66 -18.09 9.37
N VAL A 25 5.37 -17.11 10.24
CA VAL A 25 6.35 -16.56 11.21
C VAL A 25 6.90 -17.65 12.13
N GLN A 26 6.05 -18.58 12.58
CA GLN A 26 6.51 -19.72 13.41
C GLN A 26 7.39 -20.70 12.64
N LEU A 27 7.09 -20.95 11.36
CA LEU A 27 7.81 -21.92 10.54
C LEU A 27 9.14 -21.38 10.02
N SER A 28 9.15 -20.12 9.59
CA SER A 28 10.26 -19.50 8.85
C SER A 28 10.51 -18.05 9.30
N PRO A 29 10.91 -17.82 10.58
CA PRO A 29 11.00 -16.46 11.16
C PRO A 29 12.06 -15.55 10.53
N ASN A 30 12.94 -16.10 9.68
CA ASN A 30 14.00 -15.37 8.98
C ASN A 30 13.85 -15.43 7.46
N ASP A 31 12.75 -15.97 6.94
CA ASP A 31 12.49 -15.90 5.51
C ASP A 31 12.06 -14.46 5.13
N PRO A 32 12.65 -13.83 4.09
CA PRO A 32 12.35 -12.45 3.72
C PRO A 32 10.87 -12.19 3.41
N GLU A 33 10.19 -13.13 2.75
CA GLU A 33 8.77 -13.00 2.41
C GLU A 33 7.90 -13.10 3.67
N THR A 34 8.22 -14.04 4.55
CA THR A 34 7.59 -14.18 5.88
C THR A 34 7.78 -12.90 6.70
N LEU A 35 8.97 -12.29 6.69
CA LEU A 35 9.24 -11.03 7.38
C LEU A 35 8.44 -9.87 6.78
N ILE A 36 8.24 -9.81 5.47
CA ILE A 36 7.33 -8.85 4.83
C ILE A 36 5.91 -9.05 5.34
N GLN A 37 5.41 -10.28 5.42
CA GLN A 37 4.07 -10.54 5.94
C GLN A 37 3.99 -10.22 7.44
N ALA A 38 5.05 -10.44 8.23
CA ALA A 38 5.08 -10.03 9.64
C ALA A 38 4.85 -8.52 9.82
N THR A 39 5.28 -7.68 8.87
CA THR A 39 4.99 -6.23 8.90
C THR A 39 3.49 -5.93 8.92
N PHE A 40 2.67 -6.77 8.29
CA PHE A 40 1.21 -6.66 8.32
C PHE A 40 0.67 -6.88 9.73
N LEU A 41 1.13 -7.92 10.41
CA LEU A 41 0.70 -8.21 11.78
C LEU A 41 1.13 -7.10 12.75
N HIS A 42 2.39 -6.65 12.67
CA HIS A 42 2.91 -5.56 13.48
C HIS A 42 2.18 -4.25 13.23
N GLY A 43 1.97 -3.90 11.95
CA GLY A 43 1.17 -2.74 11.55
C GLY A 43 -0.24 -2.81 12.12
N ARG A 44 -0.96 -3.93 11.96
CA ARG A 44 -2.29 -4.12 12.57
C ARG A 44 -2.30 -3.94 14.08
N ALA A 45 -1.25 -4.37 14.77
CA ALA A 45 -1.10 -4.19 16.20
C ALA A 45 -0.71 -2.75 16.61
N GLY A 46 -0.44 -1.86 15.65
CA GLY A 46 0.08 -0.51 15.89
C GLY A 46 1.57 -0.46 16.23
N ASP A 47 2.28 -1.59 16.15
CA ASP A 47 3.71 -1.68 16.42
C ASP A 47 4.52 -1.36 15.15
N HIS A 48 4.50 -0.08 14.77
CA HIS A 48 5.19 0.41 13.58
C HIS A 48 6.72 0.24 13.67
N ALA A 49 7.28 0.22 14.88
CA ALA A 49 8.70 0.00 15.11
C ALA A 49 9.09 -1.46 14.82
N ALA A 50 8.31 -2.43 15.28
CA ALA A 50 8.51 -3.83 14.91
C ALA A 50 8.26 -4.07 13.42
N ALA A 51 7.26 -3.40 12.82
CA ALA A 51 7.03 -3.44 11.39
C ALA A 51 8.25 -2.93 10.60
N GLU A 52 8.86 -1.82 11.03
CA GLU A 52 10.08 -1.28 10.43
C GLU A 52 11.25 -2.26 10.56
N ALA A 53 11.49 -2.80 11.76
CA ALA A 53 12.58 -3.72 12.02
C ALA A 53 12.46 -4.99 11.16
N ALA A 54 11.26 -5.56 11.07
CA ALA A 54 10.98 -6.72 10.22
C ALA A 54 11.21 -6.39 8.73
N LEU A 55 10.76 -5.23 8.27
CA LEU A 55 10.92 -4.79 6.89
C LEU A 55 12.40 -4.61 6.51
N ARG A 56 13.17 -3.90 7.34
CA ARG A 56 14.61 -3.70 7.11
C ARG A 56 15.37 -5.02 7.10
N LYS A 57 14.99 -5.96 7.98
CA LYS A 57 15.56 -7.31 8.01
C LYS A 57 15.21 -8.10 6.74
N ALA A 58 13.96 -8.03 6.28
CA ALA A 58 13.54 -8.66 5.02
C ALA A 58 14.37 -8.16 3.84
N VAL A 59 14.53 -6.85 3.72
CA VAL A 59 15.34 -6.23 2.66
C VAL A 59 16.81 -6.63 2.76
N ALA A 60 17.39 -6.68 3.95
CA ALA A 60 18.78 -7.09 4.13
C ALA A 60 19.02 -8.54 3.67
N LEU A 61 18.10 -9.44 4.01
CA LEU A 61 18.17 -10.86 3.65
C LEU A 61 17.84 -11.07 2.15
N GLY A 62 16.90 -10.31 1.60
CA GLY A 62 16.48 -10.37 0.20
C GLY A 62 17.07 -9.27 -0.70
N ARG A 63 18.23 -8.71 -0.38
CA ARG A 63 18.81 -7.49 -1.01
C ARG A 63 19.04 -7.55 -2.53
N ASN A 64 18.99 -8.75 -3.11
CA ASN A 64 19.15 -9.02 -4.54
C ASN A 64 17.90 -9.71 -5.14
N ASN A 65 16.83 -9.86 -4.37
CA ASN A 65 15.56 -10.38 -4.86
C ASN A 65 14.64 -9.20 -5.18
N PRO A 66 14.34 -8.93 -6.47
CA PRO A 66 13.58 -7.76 -6.85
C PRO A 66 12.13 -7.80 -6.32
N ASP A 67 11.52 -8.97 -6.16
CA ASP A 67 10.17 -9.08 -5.62
C ASP A 67 10.12 -8.73 -4.13
N ILE A 68 11.12 -9.15 -3.35
CA ILE A 68 11.23 -8.76 -1.93
C ILE A 68 11.38 -7.24 -1.81
N LEU A 69 12.23 -6.63 -2.65
CA LEU A 69 12.44 -5.19 -2.65
C LEU A 69 11.16 -4.42 -3.03
N ALA A 70 10.45 -4.87 -4.07
CA ALA A 70 9.22 -4.23 -4.52
C ALA A 70 8.07 -4.44 -3.53
N GLN A 71 7.91 -5.64 -2.95
CA GLN A 71 6.93 -5.89 -1.90
C GLN A 71 7.22 -5.06 -0.64
N ALA A 72 8.50 -4.91 -0.26
CA ALA A 72 8.89 -4.06 0.86
C ALA A 72 8.54 -2.59 0.61
N ALA A 73 8.76 -2.09 -0.61
CA ALA A 73 8.39 -0.73 -0.99
C ALA A 73 6.87 -0.50 -1.01
N TRP A 74 6.07 -1.47 -1.47
CA TRP A 74 4.61 -1.34 -1.49
C TRP A 74 4.00 -1.43 -0.09
N GLY A 75 4.12 -2.59 0.56
CA GLY A 75 3.42 -2.88 1.80
C GLY A 75 4.08 -2.22 3.01
N GLY A 76 5.40 -2.12 3.00
CA GLY A 76 6.18 -1.59 4.10
C GLY A 76 6.09 -0.07 4.24
N ALA A 77 6.04 0.66 3.12
CA ALA A 77 5.85 2.11 3.12
C ALA A 77 4.52 2.58 3.71
N ARG A 78 3.58 1.67 3.99
CA ARG A 78 2.30 1.96 4.67
C ARG A 78 2.35 1.74 6.18
N ARG A 79 3.20 0.81 6.62
CA ARG A 79 3.13 0.25 7.98
C ARG A 79 4.29 0.71 8.86
N ALA A 80 5.33 1.24 8.25
CA ALA A 80 6.57 1.65 8.89
C ALA A 80 7.05 3.01 8.33
N PRO A 81 7.72 3.84 9.14
CA PRO A 81 8.24 5.14 8.74
C PRO A 81 9.55 5.00 7.94
N VAL A 82 9.49 4.33 6.78
CA VAL A 82 10.68 4.01 5.98
C VAL A 82 11.03 5.09 4.94
N GLY A 83 10.12 6.04 4.70
CA GLY A 83 10.37 7.24 3.90
C GLY A 83 11.07 6.97 2.57
N ALA A 84 12.18 7.69 2.31
CA ALA A 84 12.94 7.58 1.06
C ALA A 84 13.57 6.19 0.82
N ASP A 85 13.79 5.38 1.87
CA ASP A 85 14.34 4.03 1.71
C ASP A 85 13.40 3.15 0.87
N ALA A 86 12.07 3.33 1.01
CA ALA A 86 11.10 2.58 0.21
C ALA A 86 11.22 2.89 -1.29
N ILE A 87 11.49 4.15 -1.65
CA ILE A 87 11.77 4.53 -3.05
C ILE A 87 13.05 3.84 -3.53
N ALA A 88 14.10 3.85 -2.72
CA ALA A 88 15.37 3.21 -3.06
C ALA A 88 15.20 1.70 -3.29
N TRP A 89 14.41 1.01 -2.46
CA TRP A 89 14.09 -0.41 -2.64
C TRP A 89 13.30 -0.64 -3.92
N ALA A 90 12.26 0.16 -4.18
CA ALA A 90 11.49 0.05 -5.42
C ALA A 90 12.38 0.22 -6.66
N ARG A 91 13.25 1.25 -6.70
CA ARG A 91 14.17 1.48 -7.82
C ARG A 91 15.15 0.32 -8.00
N ARG A 92 15.70 -0.21 -6.90
CA ARG A 92 16.59 -1.37 -6.92
C ARG A 92 15.89 -2.64 -7.43
N ALA A 93 14.59 -2.79 -7.20
CA ALA A 93 13.82 -3.89 -7.80
C ALA A 93 13.82 -3.82 -9.33
N PHE A 94 13.69 -2.62 -9.92
CA PHE A 94 13.81 -2.42 -11.37
C PHE A 94 15.21 -2.74 -11.91
N GLU A 95 16.27 -2.47 -11.14
CA GLU A 95 17.65 -2.78 -11.54
C GLU A 95 17.90 -4.30 -11.68
N PHE A 96 17.28 -5.10 -10.82
CA PHE A 96 17.47 -6.56 -10.79
C PHE A 96 16.49 -7.34 -11.66
N ASN A 97 15.49 -6.69 -12.27
CA ASN A 97 14.52 -7.33 -13.14
C ASN A 97 14.45 -6.62 -14.50
N SER A 98 15.00 -7.26 -15.54
CA SER A 98 15.02 -6.72 -16.91
C SER A 98 13.64 -6.64 -17.56
N LEU A 99 12.63 -7.33 -17.01
CA LEU A 99 11.24 -7.32 -17.46
C LEU A 99 10.32 -7.19 -16.24
N PRO A 100 10.32 -6.02 -15.57
CA PRO A 100 9.62 -5.83 -14.31
C PRO A 100 8.11 -5.99 -14.53
N PRO A 101 7.42 -6.79 -13.69
CA PRO A 101 5.97 -6.86 -13.71
C PRO A 101 5.34 -5.48 -13.54
N PRO A 102 4.18 -5.19 -14.16
CA PRO A 102 3.54 -3.87 -14.07
C PRO A 102 3.30 -3.40 -12.63
N TRP A 103 3.11 -4.33 -11.70
CA TRP A 103 2.87 -4.03 -10.28
C TRP A 103 4.07 -3.38 -9.57
N TYR A 104 5.30 -3.47 -10.10
CA TYR A 104 6.44 -2.71 -9.56
C TYR A 104 6.21 -1.20 -9.62
N ASN A 105 5.45 -0.71 -10.60
CA ASN A 105 5.04 0.69 -10.64
C ASN A 105 4.10 1.06 -9.49
N ALA A 106 3.23 0.14 -9.05
CA ALA A 106 2.39 0.35 -7.88
C ALA A 106 3.22 0.45 -6.60
N ALA A 107 4.27 -0.38 -6.47
CA ALA A 107 5.21 -0.31 -5.37
C ALA A 107 5.97 1.04 -5.33
N LEU A 108 6.52 1.46 -6.47
CA LEU A 108 7.22 2.75 -6.58
C LEU A 108 6.27 3.92 -6.30
N ALA A 109 5.06 3.89 -6.85
CA ALA A 109 4.07 4.95 -6.67
C ALA A 109 3.65 5.09 -5.21
N THR A 110 3.40 3.96 -4.55
CA THR A 110 3.01 3.91 -3.14
C THR A 110 4.16 4.41 -2.25
N ALA A 111 5.39 3.96 -2.49
CA ALA A 111 6.56 4.46 -1.78
C ALA A 111 6.75 5.99 -1.96
N ALA A 112 6.61 6.47 -3.19
CA ALA A 112 6.73 7.90 -3.51
C ALA A 112 5.62 8.74 -2.87
N PHE A 113 4.38 8.23 -2.85
CA PHE A 113 3.25 8.91 -2.21
C PHE A 113 3.50 9.15 -0.71
N TYR A 114 3.95 8.13 0.01
CA TYR A 114 4.22 8.24 1.46
C TYR A 114 5.52 8.97 1.79
N ALA A 115 6.42 9.11 0.83
CA ALA A 115 7.56 10.01 0.90
C ALA A 115 7.21 11.45 0.43
N GLU A 116 5.94 11.71 0.08
CA GLU A 116 5.43 12.98 -0.43
C GLU A 116 6.08 13.48 -1.74
N ASP A 117 6.76 12.59 -2.48
CA ASP A 117 7.21 12.85 -3.85
C ASP A 117 6.05 12.61 -4.83
N TYR A 118 5.09 13.54 -4.84
CA TYR A 118 3.87 13.39 -5.65
C TYR A 118 4.15 13.41 -7.15
N ALA A 119 5.24 14.02 -7.60
CA ALA A 119 5.62 14.01 -9.01
C ALA A 119 6.03 12.61 -9.45
N LEU A 120 6.88 11.94 -8.67
CA LEU A 120 7.27 10.55 -8.92
C LEU A 120 6.09 9.60 -8.76
N ALA A 121 5.27 9.80 -7.73
CA ALA A 121 4.08 8.98 -7.50
C ALA A 121 3.09 9.08 -8.67
N GLU A 122 2.86 10.28 -9.21
CA GLU A 122 1.97 10.53 -10.34
C GLU A 122 2.42 9.79 -11.61
N GLU A 123 3.73 9.83 -11.90
CA GLU A 123 4.30 9.10 -13.05
C GLU A 123 4.15 7.59 -12.87
N ALA A 124 4.51 7.08 -11.70
CA ALA A 124 4.47 5.66 -11.40
C ALA A 124 3.04 5.11 -11.36
N TYR A 125 2.08 5.81 -10.74
CA TYR A 125 0.67 5.42 -10.78
C TYR A 125 0.12 5.39 -12.20
N GLY A 126 0.56 6.31 -13.07
CA GLY A 126 0.19 6.31 -14.50
C GLY A 126 0.61 5.05 -15.27
N LYS A 127 1.58 4.28 -14.74
CA LYS A 127 2.08 3.02 -15.32
C LYS A 127 1.64 1.78 -14.52
N ALA A 128 1.01 1.98 -13.35
CA ALA A 128 0.56 0.89 -12.49
C ALA A 128 -0.73 0.26 -13.00
N PRO A 129 -1.02 -1.01 -12.63
CA PRO A 129 -2.32 -1.61 -12.88
C PRO A 129 -3.46 -0.76 -12.30
N LEU A 130 -4.58 -0.71 -13.02
CA LEU A 130 -5.76 0.01 -12.59
C LEU A 130 -6.59 -0.84 -11.62
N MET A 131 -6.29 -0.72 -10.33
CA MET A 131 -7.03 -1.36 -9.23
C MET A 131 -7.63 -0.28 -8.32
N THR A 132 -8.78 -0.54 -7.68
CA THR A 132 -9.48 0.42 -6.83
C THR A 132 -8.56 1.09 -5.79
N GLU A 133 -7.74 0.30 -5.08
CA GLU A 133 -6.73 0.78 -4.12
C GLU A 133 -5.77 1.81 -4.72
N LEU A 134 -5.27 1.52 -5.92
CA LEU A 134 -4.29 2.35 -6.61
C LEU A 134 -4.95 3.60 -7.20
N MET A 135 -6.22 3.51 -7.63
CA MET A 135 -6.96 4.64 -8.18
C MET A 135 -7.19 5.75 -7.16
N TYR A 136 -7.67 5.45 -5.94
CA TYR A 136 -7.91 6.53 -4.98
C TYR A 136 -6.60 7.10 -4.40
N ARG A 137 -5.52 6.31 -4.30
CA ARG A 137 -4.20 6.86 -3.95
C ARG A 137 -3.59 7.69 -5.09
N HIS A 138 -3.85 7.32 -6.33
CA HIS A 138 -3.53 8.15 -7.49
C HIS A 138 -4.34 9.45 -7.49
N ALA A 139 -5.62 9.39 -7.13
CA ALA A 139 -6.45 10.57 -6.94
C ALA A 139 -5.86 11.52 -5.88
N ALA A 140 -5.50 10.99 -4.71
CA ALA A 140 -4.84 11.75 -3.66
C ALA A 140 -3.50 12.35 -4.12
N THR A 141 -2.69 11.59 -4.88
CA THR A 141 -1.45 12.08 -5.48
C THR A 141 -1.69 13.23 -6.46
N SER A 142 -2.66 13.08 -7.36
CA SER A 142 -3.07 14.13 -8.30
C SER A 142 -3.58 15.37 -7.55
N ALA A 143 -4.31 15.18 -6.45
CA ALA A 143 -4.70 16.27 -5.56
C ALA A 143 -3.46 16.92 -4.95
N GLY A 144 -2.49 16.17 -4.43
CA GLY A 144 -1.21 16.71 -3.92
C GLY A 144 -0.48 17.64 -4.92
N LEU A 145 -0.63 17.38 -6.22
CA LEU A 145 -0.10 18.21 -7.31
C LEU A 145 -1.01 19.37 -7.77
N GLY A 146 -2.18 19.55 -7.17
CA GLY A 146 -3.17 20.55 -7.58
C GLY A 146 -3.96 20.18 -8.84
N LYS A 147 -3.86 18.93 -9.32
CA LYS A 147 -4.56 18.43 -10.52
C LYS A 147 -5.97 17.94 -10.15
N LEU A 148 -6.81 18.84 -9.65
CA LEU A 148 -8.06 18.48 -8.97
C LEU A 148 -9.09 17.82 -9.88
N GLN A 149 -9.21 18.23 -11.15
CA GLN A 149 -10.12 17.57 -12.09
C GLN A 149 -9.75 16.09 -12.29
N LYS A 150 -8.48 15.82 -12.55
CA LYS A 150 -7.98 14.44 -12.69
C LYS A 150 -8.18 13.64 -11.40
N ALA A 151 -7.92 14.27 -10.25
CA ALA A 151 -8.14 13.66 -8.95
C ALA A 151 -9.62 13.28 -8.74
N ALA A 152 -10.54 14.16 -9.12
CA ALA A 152 -11.98 13.91 -9.07
C ALA A 152 -12.38 12.72 -9.96
N ASP A 153 -11.94 12.71 -11.21
CA ASP A 153 -12.25 11.64 -12.16
C ASP A 153 -11.75 10.27 -11.66
N LEU A 154 -10.53 10.22 -11.13
CA LEU A 154 -9.95 8.99 -10.55
C LEU A 154 -10.72 8.52 -9.32
N LEU A 155 -11.07 9.45 -8.43
CA LEU A 155 -11.81 9.13 -7.21
C LEU A 155 -13.22 8.60 -7.53
N ASP A 156 -13.90 9.20 -8.51
CA ASP A 156 -15.23 8.77 -8.93
C ASP A 156 -15.19 7.37 -9.56
N ARG A 157 -14.16 7.09 -10.37
CA ARG A 157 -13.91 5.75 -10.91
C ARG A 157 -13.61 4.72 -9.83
N ALA A 158 -12.81 5.08 -8.82
CA ALA A 158 -12.53 4.21 -7.69
C ALA A 158 -13.83 3.87 -6.93
N LYS A 159 -14.64 4.87 -6.61
CA LYS A 159 -15.92 4.70 -5.91
C LYS A 159 -16.91 3.84 -6.71
N ALA A 160 -16.96 4.01 -8.03
CA ALA A 160 -17.82 3.21 -8.90
C ALA A 160 -17.43 1.71 -8.96
N GLN A 161 -16.22 1.35 -8.54
CA GLN A 161 -15.74 -0.04 -8.49
C GLN A 161 -15.88 -0.68 -7.10
N LEU A 162 -16.32 0.08 -6.09
CA LEU A 162 -16.52 -0.47 -4.75
C LEU A 162 -17.76 -1.36 -4.72
N PRO A 163 -17.70 -2.51 -4.02
CA PRO A 163 -18.90 -3.24 -3.66
C PRO A 163 -19.89 -2.34 -2.91
N GLU A 164 -21.18 -2.60 -3.07
CA GLU A 164 -22.23 -1.86 -2.37
C GLU A 164 -22.01 -1.91 -0.85
N GLY A 165 -22.02 -0.73 -0.21
CA GLY A 165 -21.82 -0.59 1.23
C GLY A 165 -20.36 -0.53 1.69
N LEU A 166 -19.38 -0.73 0.79
CA LEU A 166 -17.96 -0.57 1.10
C LEU A 166 -17.49 0.86 0.78
N THR A 167 -16.72 1.46 1.68
CA THR A 167 -16.08 2.76 1.48
C THR A 167 -14.56 2.62 1.31
N ILE A 168 -13.92 3.68 0.83
CA ILE A 168 -12.44 3.77 0.82
C ILE A 168 -11.88 3.69 2.25
N ALA A 169 -12.59 4.26 3.23
CA ALA A 169 -12.18 4.20 4.62
C ALA A 169 -12.20 2.75 5.15
N ASP A 170 -13.18 1.94 4.75
CA ASP A 170 -13.23 0.52 5.10
C ASP A 170 -12.05 -0.25 4.49
N LEU A 171 -11.69 0.04 3.24
CA LEU A 171 -10.50 -0.54 2.58
C LEU A 171 -9.19 -0.15 3.26
N GLU A 172 -9.06 1.07 3.77
CA GLU A 172 -7.86 1.49 4.49
C GLU A 172 -7.83 0.91 5.93
N ALA A 173 -8.97 0.81 6.60
CA ALA A 173 -9.09 0.20 7.93
C ALA A 173 -8.81 -1.32 7.90
N ALA A 174 -9.22 -1.98 6.82
CA ALA A 174 -8.96 -3.38 6.51
C ALA A 174 -7.47 -3.78 6.60
N ASP A 175 -6.57 -2.89 6.21
CA ASP A 175 -5.13 -3.14 6.27
C ASP A 175 -4.51 -2.92 7.67
N GLY A 176 -5.33 -2.53 8.65
CA GLY A 176 -4.95 -2.35 10.05
C GLY A 176 -4.64 -0.91 10.43
N ASN A 177 -3.95 -0.74 11.55
CA ASN A 177 -3.30 0.53 11.86
C ASN A 177 -2.19 0.76 10.84
N THR A 178 -2.53 1.43 9.74
CA THR A 178 -1.56 2.08 8.85
C THR A 178 -0.84 3.15 9.67
N PHE A 179 0.43 3.43 9.35
CA PHE A 179 1.22 4.42 10.08
C PHE A 179 0.44 5.76 10.11
N PRO A 180 0.07 6.30 11.29
CA PRO A 180 -0.97 7.33 11.38
C PRO A 180 -0.75 8.57 10.51
N PRO A 181 0.49 9.11 10.38
CA PRO A 181 0.74 10.23 9.47
C PRO A 181 0.32 9.98 8.03
N TYR A 182 0.42 8.74 7.56
CA TYR A 182 0.06 8.34 6.20
C TYR A 182 -1.44 8.29 5.96
N VAL A 183 -2.21 7.81 6.95
CA VAL A 183 -3.68 7.83 6.89
C VAL A 183 -4.17 9.28 6.88
N ALA A 184 -3.67 10.11 7.80
CA ALA A 184 -4.05 11.51 7.90
C ALA A 184 -3.80 12.25 6.58
N ARG A 185 -2.63 12.03 5.96
CA ARG A 185 -2.29 12.67 4.69
C ARG A 185 -3.15 12.19 3.53
N LEU A 186 -3.44 10.89 3.45
CA LEU A 186 -4.34 10.34 2.44
C LEU A 186 -5.74 10.94 2.57
N THR A 187 -6.30 10.94 3.78
CA THR A 187 -7.63 11.51 4.06
C THR A 187 -7.68 12.99 3.70
N GLU A 188 -6.70 13.79 4.15
CA GLU A 188 -6.62 15.22 3.83
C GLU A 188 -6.68 15.49 2.31
N LEU A 189 -5.87 14.75 1.54
CA LEU A 189 -5.80 14.93 0.08
C LEU A 189 -7.09 14.48 -0.61
N LEU A 190 -7.76 13.43 -0.11
CA LEU A 190 -9.05 12.99 -0.63
C LEU A 190 -10.17 13.97 -0.31
N ASP A 191 -10.20 14.54 0.90
CA ASP A 191 -11.20 15.53 1.31
C ASP A 191 -11.10 16.82 0.49
N ARG A 192 -9.87 17.22 0.14
CA ARG A 192 -9.63 18.38 -0.72
C ARG A 192 -10.28 18.26 -2.10
N ILE A 193 -10.39 17.05 -2.63
CA ILE A 193 -11.09 16.78 -3.90
C ILE A 193 -12.59 17.06 -3.77
N GLY A 194 -13.18 16.87 -2.58
CA GLY A 194 -14.61 17.09 -2.33
C GLY A 194 -14.97 18.54 -2.05
N HIS A 195 -14.07 19.32 -1.46
CA HIS A 195 -14.32 20.72 -1.08
C HIS A 195 -14.24 21.73 -2.24
N GLU A 196 -13.58 21.38 -3.34
CA GLU A 196 -13.41 22.26 -4.51
C GLU A 196 -14.34 21.90 -5.69
N ARG A 197 -15.36 21.06 -5.46
CA ARG A 197 -16.44 20.72 -6.42
C ARG A 197 -17.68 21.59 -6.24
#